data_AF-A0A1H7YBU0-F1
#
_entry.id   AF-A0A1H7YBU0-F1
#
_cell.length_a   1.000
_cell.length_b   1.000
_cell.length_c   1.000
_cell.angle_alpha   90.00
_cell.angle_beta   90.00
_cell.angle_gamma   90.00
#
_symmetry.space_group_name_H-M   'P 1'
#
loop_
_entity.id
_entity.type
_entity.pdbx_description
1 polymer ?
#
loop_
_entity_poly.entity_id
_entity_poly.type
_entity_poly.pdbx_seq_one_letter_code
_entity_poly.pdbx_strand_id
1 'polypeptide(L)'
;MPIRRAIAMVLTTLEDSLDLLEQAQSATPSTGLKGILVRRRRATVVLRHRLSRKERPVHRIRIAPVAPGPTELIGMEARLQERLDAALQVPGLDPDLAAVLHNLRLEAEQARFALAALAQRN
;
A
#
# COMPACT_ATOMS: atom_id res chain seq x y z
N MET A 1 -0.89 19.95 10.58
CA MET A 1 -1.74 18.84 11.08
C MET A 1 -1.01 17.52 10.92
N PRO A 2 -0.55 16.87 12.01
CA PRO A 2 0.24 15.64 11.97
C PRO A 2 -0.50 14.46 11.32
N ILE A 3 -1.81 14.31 11.60
CA ILE A 3 -2.65 13.25 11.03
C ILE A 3 -2.68 13.32 9.50
N ARG A 4 -2.97 14.49 8.94
CA ARG A 4 -3.11 14.66 7.48
C ARG A 4 -1.79 14.38 6.75
N ARG A 5 -0.66 14.78 7.35
CA ARG A 5 0.68 14.44 6.84
C ARG A 5 0.93 12.94 6.87
N ALA A 6 0.56 12.26 7.97
CA ALA A 6 0.69 10.81 8.06
C ALA A 6 -0.16 10.08 7.00
N ILE A 7 -1.42 10.49 6.83
CA ILE A 7 -2.30 9.94 5.78
C ILE A 7 -1.72 10.17 4.39
N ALA A 8 -1.20 11.37 4.09
CA ALA A 8 -0.60 11.66 2.80
C ALA A 8 0.65 10.80 2.52
N MET A 9 1.46 10.52 3.55
CA MET A 9 2.63 9.63 3.44
C MET A 9 2.24 8.18 3.22
N VAL A 10 1.22 7.69 3.95
CA VAL A 10 0.65 6.34 3.74
C VAL A 10 0.10 6.23 2.33
N LEU A 11 -0.70 7.22 1.89
CA LEU A 11 -1.31 7.22 0.57
C LEU A 11 -0.26 7.17 -0.54
N THR A 12 0.79 7.98 -0.45
CA THR A 12 1.87 7.97 -1.44
C THR A 12 2.55 6.60 -1.52
N THR A 13 2.83 5.99 -0.36
CA THR A 13 3.50 4.68 -0.29
C THR A 13 2.58 3.55 -0.76
N LEU A 14 1.28 3.64 -0.47
CA LEU A 14 0.27 2.68 -0.91
C LEU A 14 0.11 2.71 -2.42
N GLU A 15 0.10 3.90 -3.02
CA GLU A 15 0.00 4.07 -4.47
C GLU A 15 1.26 3.58 -5.19
N ASP A 16 2.45 3.88 -4.66
CA ASP A 16 3.71 3.32 -5.18
C ASP A 16 3.72 1.78 -5.10
N SER A 17 3.22 1.21 -4.01
CA SER A 17 3.09 -0.25 -3.84
C SER A 17 2.08 -0.86 -4.82
N LEU A 18 0.94 -0.19 -5.04
CA LEU A 18 -0.05 -0.62 -6.02
C LEU A 18 0.54 -0.73 -7.42
N ASP A 19 1.26 0.31 -7.89
CA ASP A 19 1.86 0.31 -9.22
C ASP A 19 2.83 -0.87 -9.42
N LEU A 20 3.66 -1.16 -8.41
CA LEU A 20 4.63 -2.25 -8.48
C LEU A 20 3.96 -3.62 -8.42
N LEU A 21 2.95 -3.80 -7.58
CA LEU A 21 2.17 -5.04 -7.53
C LEU A 21 1.37 -5.28 -8.81
N GLU A 22 0.87 -4.22 -9.45
CA GLU A 22 0.17 -4.34 -10.73
C GLU A 22 1.12 -4.77 -11.84
N GLN A 23 2.35 -4.25 -11.87
CA GLN A 23 3.39 -4.70 -12.80
C GLN A 23 3.76 -6.17 -12.57
N ALA A 24 3.96 -6.56 -11.31
CA ALA A 24 4.26 -7.94 -10.94
C ALA A 24 3.11 -8.89 -11.33
N GLN A 25 1.86 -8.48 -11.11
CA GLN A 25 0.67 -9.25 -11.48
C GLN A 25 0.53 -9.41 -13.00
N SER A 26 0.86 -8.38 -13.77
CA SER A 26 0.86 -8.44 -15.23
C SER A 26 1.95 -9.37 -15.77
N ALA A 27 3.12 -9.40 -15.13
CA ALA A 27 4.23 -10.28 -15.50
C ALA A 27 4.01 -11.73 -15.05
N THR A 28 3.43 -11.93 -13.86
CA THR A 28 3.17 -13.25 -13.26
C THR A 28 1.82 -13.25 -12.55
N PRO A 29 0.74 -13.64 -13.25
CA PRO A 29 -0.60 -13.61 -12.69
C PRO A 29 -0.77 -14.51 -11.47
N SER A 30 -1.21 -13.92 -10.35
CA SER A 30 -1.57 -14.65 -9.13
C SER A 30 -2.98 -14.25 -8.64
N THR A 31 -3.79 -15.24 -8.27
CA THR A 31 -5.13 -15.00 -7.72
C THR A 31 -5.06 -14.28 -6.36
N GLY A 32 -4.04 -14.59 -5.55
CA GLY A 32 -3.83 -13.95 -4.25
C GLY A 32 -3.50 -12.46 -4.39
N LEU A 33 -2.57 -12.13 -5.30
CA LEU A 33 -2.20 -10.74 -5.59
C LEU A 33 -3.37 -9.94 -6.18
N LYS A 34 -4.16 -10.54 -7.09
CA LYS A 34 -5.37 -9.89 -7.64
C LYS A 34 -6.36 -9.47 -6.55
N GLY A 35 -6.58 -10.33 -5.55
CA GLY A 35 -7.45 -9.99 -4.40
C GLY A 35 -6.93 -8.82 -3.59
N ILE A 36 -5.62 -8.76 -3.35
CA ILE A 36 -4.95 -7.67 -2.63
C ILE A 36 -5.07 -6.34 -3.40
N LEU A 37 -4.82 -6.35 -4.71
CA LEU A 37 -4.91 -5.16 -5.57
C LEU A 37 -6.30 -4.50 -5.52
N VAL A 38 -7.37 -5.30 -5.59
CA VAL A 38 -8.75 -4.78 -5.54
C VAL A 38 -9.03 -4.06 -4.21
N ARG A 39 -8.61 -4.65 -3.08
CA ARG A 39 -8.85 -4.06 -1.76
C ARG A 39 -8.04 -2.78 -1.55
N ARG A 40 -6.77 -2.77 -1.99
CA ARG A 40 -5.91 -1.58 -1.92
C ARG A 40 -6.39 -0.42 -2.77
N ARG A 41 -6.91 -0.69 -3.98
CA ARG A 41 -7.54 0.35 -4.82
C ARG A 41 -8.71 1.02 -4.09
N ARG A 42 -9.57 0.24 -3.43
CA ARG A 42 -10.68 0.77 -2.62
C ARG A 42 -10.16 1.61 -1.44
N ALA A 43 -9.18 1.11 -0.71
CA ALA A 43 -8.59 1.84 0.41
C ALA A 43 -7.93 3.16 -0.01
N THR A 44 -7.26 3.18 -1.17
CA THR A 44 -6.67 4.40 -1.77
C THR A 44 -7.72 5.47 -2.00
N VAL A 45 -8.88 5.09 -2.56
CA VAL A 45 -10.02 5.99 -2.75
C VAL A 45 -10.49 6.55 -1.41
N VAL A 46 -10.68 5.70 -0.40
CA VAL A 46 -11.08 6.13 0.95
C VAL A 46 -10.08 7.12 1.55
N LEU A 47 -8.78 6.81 1.52
CA LEU A 47 -7.74 7.69 2.04
C LEU A 47 -7.68 9.03 1.29
N ARG A 48 -7.86 9.03 -0.04
CA ARG A 48 -7.98 10.26 -0.84
C ARG A 48 -9.18 11.12 -0.44
N HIS A 49 -10.31 10.50 -0.10
CA HIS A 49 -11.49 11.22 0.38
C HIS A 49 -11.28 11.85 1.76
N ARG A 50 -10.42 11.27 2.61
CA ARG A 50 -10.06 11.84 3.92
C ARG A 50 -9.13 13.05 3.83
N LEU A 51 -8.49 13.28 2.67
CA LEU A 51 -7.66 14.44 2.41
C LEU A 51 -8.40 15.51 1.62
N SER A 52 -8.24 16.77 2.01
CA SER A 52 -8.70 17.90 1.20
C SER A 52 -7.92 17.98 -0.12
N ARG A 53 -8.48 18.61 -1.15
CA ARG A 53 -7.82 18.69 -2.48
C ARG A 53 -6.40 19.27 -2.43
N LYS A 54 -6.14 20.21 -1.52
CA LYS A 54 -4.82 20.86 -1.35
C LYS A 54 -3.78 19.96 -0.67
N GLU A 55 -4.22 18.91 0.02
CA GLU A 55 -3.39 18.00 0.81
C GLU A 55 -3.17 16.66 0.11
N ARG A 56 -3.87 16.42 -0.99
CA ARG A 56 -3.73 15.20 -1.78
C ARG A 56 -2.36 15.21 -2.45
N PRO A 57 -1.53 14.17 -2.22
CA PRO A 57 -0.30 14.01 -2.97
C PRO A 57 -0.62 13.85 -4.46
N VAL A 58 0.20 14.48 -5.30
CA VAL A 58 0.20 14.25 -6.74
C VAL A 58 0.84 12.91 -6.97
N HIS A 59 0.02 11.90 -7.25
CA HIS A 59 0.50 10.57 -7.60
C HIS A 59 1.01 10.57 -9.03
N ARG A 60 2.24 10.08 -9.20
CA ARG A 60 2.83 9.82 -10.51
C ARG A 60 3.02 8.32 -10.62
N ILE A 61 2.30 7.72 -11.57
CA ILE A 61 2.34 6.28 -11.81
C ILE A 61 3.80 5.87 -12.05
N ARG A 62 4.30 4.94 -11.26
CA ARG A 62 5.62 4.36 -11.45
C ARG A 62 5.51 3.21 -12.43
N ILE A 63 6.11 3.35 -13.61
CA ILE A 63 6.27 2.26 -14.56
C ILE A 63 7.75 1.92 -14.62
N ALA A 64 8.14 0.76 -14.11
CA ALA A 64 9.50 0.27 -14.24
C ALA A 64 9.67 -0.45 -15.60
N PRO A 65 10.85 -0.33 -16.24
CA PRO A 65 11.12 -0.99 -17.52
C PRO A 65 11.22 -2.51 -17.37
N VAL A 66 11.50 -3.00 -16.16
CA VAL A 66 11.54 -4.41 -15.80
C VAL A 66 10.58 -4.61 -14.63
N ALA A 67 9.82 -5.71 -14.67
CA ALA A 67 8.92 -6.05 -13.57
C ALA A 67 9.70 -6.19 -12.26
N PRO A 68 9.22 -5.60 -11.15
CA PRO A 68 9.93 -5.62 -9.88
C PRO A 68 10.10 -7.05 -9.36
N GLY A 69 11.28 -7.35 -8.86
CA GLY A 69 11.57 -8.66 -8.29
C GLY A 69 10.86 -8.89 -6.95
N PRO A 70 10.69 -10.15 -6.50
CA PRO A 70 10.04 -10.46 -5.22
C PRO A 70 10.66 -9.74 -4.02
N THR A 71 11.99 -9.61 -3.98
CA THR A 71 12.72 -8.90 -2.91
C THR A 71 12.37 -7.41 -2.85
N GLU A 72 12.25 -6.75 -4.01
CA GLU A 72 11.88 -5.33 -4.09
C GLU A 72 10.44 -5.11 -3.63
N LEU A 73 9.54 -6.00 -4.03
CA LEU A 73 8.14 -5.98 -3.60
C LEU A 73 8.04 -6.18 -2.08
N ILE A 74 8.73 -7.16 -1.51
CA ILE A 74 8.75 -7.39 -0.05
C ILE A 74 9.28 -6.16 0.69
N GLY A 75 10.36 -5.53 0.18
CA GLY A 75 10.91 -4.31 0.75
C GLY A 75 9.93 -3.12 0.69
N MET A 76 9.18 -2.99 -0.41
CA MET A 76 8.13 -1.97 -0.54
C MET A 76 6.99 -2.21 0.45
N GLU A 77 6.54 -3.45 0.60
CA GLU A 77 5.50 -3.80 1.56
C GLU A 77 5.93 -3.57 3.01
N ALA A 78 7.19 -3.83 3.36
CA ALA A 78 7.73 -3.50 4.67
C ALA A 78 7.69 -1.99 4.94
N ARG A 79 8.08 -1.17 3.96
CA ARG A 79 7.98 0.29 4.07
C ARG A 79 6.53 0.75 4.22
N LEU A 80 5.58 0.14 3.51
CA LEU A 80 4.16 0.44 3.66
C LEU A 80 3.68 0.14 5.09
N GLN A 81 4.08 -1.01 5.67
CA GLN A 81 3.77 -1.35 7.05
C GLN A 81 4.32 -0.33 8.05
N GLU A 82 5.59 0.06 7.92
CA GLU A 82 6.20 1.09 8.78
C GLU A 82 5.43 2.42 8.74
N ARG A 83 4.95 2.83 7.55
CA ARG A 83 4.12 4.03 7.40
C ARG A 83 2.75 3.88 8.06
N LEU A 84 2.13 2.71 7.94
CA LEU A 84 0.85 2.41 8.55
C LEU A 84 0.96 2.39 10.08
N ASP A 85 2.00 1.78 10.62
CA ASP A 85 2.28 1.75 12.06
C ASP A 85 2.49 3.16 12.62
N ALA A 86 3.30 3.98 11.94
CA ALA A 86 3.49 5.38 12.32
C ALA A 86 2.18 6.18 12.26
N ALA A 87 1.32 5.94 11.26
CA ALA A 87 0.03 6.62 11.13
C ALA A 87 -0.97 6.19 12.21
N LEU A 88 -0.98 4.92 12.61
CA LEU A 88 -1.83 4.39 13.68
C LEU A 88 -1.46 4.95 15.06
N GLN A 89 -0.21 5.37 15.27
CA GLN A 89 0.24 5.98 16.51
C GLN A 89 -0.08 7.47 16.63
N VAL A 90 -0.68 8.10 15.61
CA VAL A 90 -0.96 9.54 15.65
C VAL A 90 -2.11 9.84 16.64
N PRO A 91 -1.91 10.73 17.63
CA PRO A 91 -2.97 11.10 18.56
C PRO A 91 -4.17 11.76 17.86
N GLY A 92 -5.38 11.46 18.33
CA GLY A 92 -6.62 12.03 17.77
C GLY A 92 -7.01 11.44 16.42
N LEU A 93 -6.48 10.26 16.06
CA LEU A 93 -6.90 9.52 14.88
C LEU A 93 -8.36 9.09 15.02
N ASP A 94 -9.15 9.41 14.01
CA ASP A 94 -10.55 9.01 13.90
C ASP A 94 -10.69 7.46 13.90
N PRO A 95 -11.63 6.88 14.66
CA PRO A 95 -11.79 5.43 14.77
C PRO A 95 -12.04 4.72 13.44
N ASP A 96 -12.84 5.31 12.55
CA ASP A 96 -13.11 4.70 11.23
C ASP A 96 -11.84 4.70 10.39
N LEU A 97 -11.07 5.79 10.43
CA LEU A 97 -9.78 5.85 9.76
C LEU A 97 -8.77 4.86 10.37
N ALA A 98 -8.75 4.71 11.69
CA ALA A 98 -7.90 3.73 12.36
C ALA A 98 -8.22 2.30 11.89
N ALA A 99 -9.50 1.94 11.76
CA ALA A 99 -9.91 0.65 11.23
C ALA A 99 -9.45 0.43 9.78
N VAL A 100 -9.53 1.46 8.93
CA VAL A 100 -9.01 1.40 7.54
C VAL A 100 -7.50 1.16 7.53
N LEU A 101 -6.74 1.90 8.34
CA LEU A 101 -5.28 1.75 8.42
C LEU A 101 -4.88 0.38 8.99
N HIS A 102 -5.62 -0.13 9.97
CA HIS A 102 -5.35 -1.44 10.55
C HIS A 102 -5.60 -2.57 9.53
N ASN A 103 -6.68 -2.49 8.76
CA ASN A 103 -6.96 -3.46 7.69
C ASN A 103 -5.88 -3.41 6.60
N LEU A 104 -5.45 -2.21 6.19
CA LEU A 104 -4.35 -2.04 5.25
C LEU A 104 -3.04 -2.65 5.76
N ARG A 105 -2.76 -2.55 7.07
CA ARG A 105 -1.57 -3.15 7.67
C ARG A 105 -1.59 -4.67 7.56
N LEU A 106 -2.72 -5.30 7.87
CA LEU A 106 -2.91 -6.75 7.74
C LEU A 106 -2.79 -7.19 6.28
N GLU A 107 -3.30 -6.39 5.34
CA GLU A 107 -3.15 -6.67 3.90
C GLU A 107 -1.70 -6.55 3.42
N ALA A 108 -0.92 -5.59 3.93
CA ALA A 108 0.50 -5.48 3.67
C ALA A 108 1.28 -6.69 4.21
N GLU A 109 0.89 -7.18 5.38
CA GLU A 109 1.45 -8.40 5.95
C GLU A 109 1.16 -9.64 5.10
N GLN A 110 -0.11 -9.83 4.71
CA GLN A 110 -0.52 -10.92 3.83
C GLN A 110 0.19 -10.87 2.47
N ALA A 111 0.38 -9.67 1.90
CA ALA A 111 1.12 -9.48 0.66
C ALA A 111 2.58 -9.94 0.80
N ARG A 112 3.26 -9.57 1.90
CA ARG A 112 4.63 -10.03 2.16
C ARG A 112 4.74 -11.54 2.22
N PHE A 113 3.83 -12.21 2.93
CA PHE A 113 3.83 -13.67 3.01
C PHE A 113 3.58 -14.32 1.64
N ALA A 114 2.64 -13.79 0.85
CA ALA A 114 2.38 -14.28 -0.50
C ALA A 114 3.59 -14.09 -1.43
N LEU A 115 4.24 -12.92 -1.37
CA LEU A 115 5.43 -12.61 -2.16
C LEU A 115 6.63 -13.46 -1.75
N ALA A 116 6.83 -13.70 -0.46
CA ALA A 116 7.89 -14.57 0.04
C ALA A 116 7.68 -16.03 -0.41
N ALA A 117 6.45 -16.52 -0.39
CA ALA A 117 6.12 -17.85 -0.89
C ALA A 117 6.34 -17.98 -2.41
N LEU A 118 6.08 -16.92 -3.19
CA LEU A 118 6.40 -16.87 -4.61
C LEU A 118 7.92 -16.83 -4.86
N ALA A 119 8.67 -16.09 -4.04
CA ALA A 119 10.12 -15.99 -4.12
C ALA A 119 10.83 -17.33 -3.85
N GLN A 120 10.24 -18.22 -3.06
CA GLN A 120 10.78 -19.56 -2.78
C GLN A 120 10.46 -20.59 -3.87
N ARG A 121 9.53 -20.30 -4.77
CA ARG A 121 9.08 -21.21 -5.85
C ARG A 121 9.80 -20.96 -7.17
N ASN A 122 10.42 -19.79 -7.33
CA ASN A 122 11.22 -19.38 -8.49
C ASN A 122 12.69 -19.42 -8.12
#